data_AF-A0A066UP76-F1
#
_entry.id   AF-A0A066UP76-F1
#
_cell.length_a   1.000
_cell.length_b   1.000
_cell.length_c   1.000
_cell.angle_alpha   90.00
_cell.angle_beta   90.00
_cell.angle_gamma   90.00
#
_symmetry.space_group_name_H-M   'P 1'
#
loop_
_entity.id
_entity.type
_entity.pdbx_description
1 polymer ?
#
loop_
_entity_poly.entity_id
_entity_poly.type
_entity_poly.pdbx_seq_one_letter_code
_entity_poly.pdbx_strand_id
1 'polypeptide(L)'
;MKNSLSLSAILLTVFSLSGCVGVVHTYEGSKKPLSEVAVLKGENLEFAGRNYRVLFSSYTDLSDDEKDFKNVGDAFIGYPKEIHMLPGDYVVLTHCIVGDEYAFPAVKASVKAGETYEVKCGPIPDKLNTVGAMIQVVE
;
A
#
# COMPACT_ATOMS: atom_id res chain seq x y z
N MET A 1 -17.85 38.32 -46.05
CA MET A 1 -18.31 38.79 -44.73
C MET A 1 -18.52 37.58 -43.84
N LYS A 2 -17.80 37.59 -42.70
CA LYS A 2 -17.98 36.81 -41.45
C LYS A 2 -17.98 35.27 -41.52
N ASN A 3 -16.77 34.74 -41.36
CA ASN A 3 -16.49 33.48 -40.68
C ASN A 3 -17.08 33.53 -39.25
N SER A 4 -17.90 32.54 -38.86
CA SER A 4 -18.18 32.23 -37.45
C SER A 4 -17.64 30.83 -37.18
N LEU A 5 -16.34 30.70 -36.90
CA LEU A 5 -15.83 30.57 -35.53
C LEU A 5 -16.65 29.60 -34.67
N SER A 6 -16.35 28.32 -34.91
CA SER A 6 -16.19 27.24 -33.92
C SER A 6 -16.16 27.74 -32.47
N LEU A 7 -17.21 27.43 -31.72
CA LEU A 7 -17.30 27.73 -30.28
C LEU A 7 -18.11 26.63 -29.59
N SER A 8 -17.67 25.38 -29.66
CA SER A 8 -18.31 24.28 -28.92
C SER A 8 -17.34 23.18 -28.45
N ALA A 9 -16.04 23.48 -28.33
CA ALA A 9 -15.03 22.45 -28.05
C ALA A 9 -14.14 22.77 -26.84
N ILE A 10 -14.68 23.39 -25.78
CA ILE A 10 -13.91 23.61 -24.56
C ILE A 10 -14.80 23.31 -23.35
N LEU A 11 -14.25 22.53 -22.43
CA LEU A 11 -14.76 22.15 -21.11
C LEU A 11 -15.76 20.98 -21.06
N LEU A 12 -15.23 19.76 -21.07
CA LEU A 12 -15.59 18.70 -20.09
C LEU A 12 -14.77 17.43 -20.35
N THR A 13 -13.44 17.56 -20.25
CA THR A 13 -12.58 16.40 -19.95
C THR A 13 -12.10 16.53 -18.51
N VAL A 14 -13.04 16.35 -17.58
CA VAL A 14 -12.69 15.89 -16.25
C VAL A 14 -12.15 14.49 -16.47
N PHE A 15 -10.83 14.38 -16.56
CA PHE A 15 -10.12 13.12 -16.49
C PHE A 15 -10.55 12.47 -15.18
N SER A 16 -11.46 11.50 -15.28
CA SER A 16 -11.69 10.49 -14.27
C SER A 16 -10.40 9.69 -14.12
N LEU A 17 -9.43 10.22 -13.37
CA LEU A 17 -8.46 9.40 -12.66
C LEU A 17 -9.22 8.72 -11.51
N SER A 18 -10.06 7.75 -11.85
CA SER A 18 -10.41 6.69 -10.91
C SER A 18 -9.12 5.91 -10.69
N GLY A 19 -8.29 6.40 -9.77
CA GLY A 19 -7.01 5.81 -9.44
C GLY A 19 -7.23 4.39 -8.95
N CYS A 20 -6.88 3.42 -9.78
CA CYS A 20 -6.34 2.19 -9.24
C CYS A 20 -5.18 2.64 -8.36
N VAL A 21 -5.31 2.52 -7.04
CA VAL A 21 -4.27 2.95 -6.10
C VAL A 21 -3.02 2.16 -6.47
N GLY A 22 -2.11 2.83 -7.16
CA GLY A 22 -0.95 2.23 -7.78
C GLY A 22 0.13 1.91 -6.75
N VAL A 23 1.30 1.57 -7.26
CA VAL A 23 2.51 1.47 -6.44
C VAL A 23 2.81 2.82 -5.81
N VAL A 24 2.98 2.86 -4.49
CA VAL A 24 3.41 4.07 -3.76
C VAL A 24 4.89 3.97 -3.40
N HIS A 25 5.65 5.02 -3.72
CA HIS A 25 7.05 5.14 -3.29
C HIS A 25 7.09 5.89 -1.97
N THR A 26 7.69 5.29 -0.93
CA THR A 26 7.71 5.88 0.42
C THR A 26 8.91 6.79 0.66
N TYR A 27 9.61 7.19 -0.40
CA TYR A 27 10.80 8.02 -0.36
C TYR A 27 10.64 9.22 -1.28
N GLU A 28 11.34 10.30 -0.95
CA GLU A 28 11.32 11.52 -1.75
C GLU A 28 12.22 11.43 -3.00
N GLY A 29 11.92 12.29 -3.97
CA GLY A 29 12.71 12.43 -5.19
C GLY A 29 12.27 11.51 -6.33
N SER A 30 13.19 11.28 -7.26
CA SER A 30 12.92 10.47 -8.46
C SER A 30 12.75 9.00 -8.12
N LYS A 31 11.88 8.31 -8.88
CA LYS A 31 11.73 6.85 -8.81
C LYS A 31 13.09 6.15 -8.94
N LYS A 32 13.38 5.27 -8.00
CA LYS A 32 14.61 4.47 -7.95
C LYS A 32 14.42 3.15 -8.71
N PRO A 33 15.51 2.56 -9.24
CA PRO A 33 15.45 1.20 -9.79
C PRO A 33 15.14 0.19 -8.68
N LEU A 34 14.51 -0.95 -9.04
CA LEU A 34 14.13 -1.98 -8.09
C LEU A 34 15.32 -2.56 -7.30
N SER A 35 16.52 -2.54 -7.88
CA SER A 35 17.75 -2.96 -7.22
C SER A 35 18.19 -2.05 -6.06
N GLU A 36 17.61 -0.85 -5.92
CA GLU A 36 17.92 0.11 -4.86
C GLU A 36 16.85 0.17 -3.76
N VAL A 37 15.71 -0.51 -3.95
CA VAL A 37 14.56 -0.42 -3.06
C VAL A 37 14.10 -1.81 -2.64
N ALA A 38 13.41 -1.89 -1.51
CA ALA A 38 12.60 -3.04 -1.15
C ALA A 38 11.19 -2.87 -1.69
N VAL A 39 10.57 -3.96 -2.13
CA VAL A 39 9.16 -3.99 -2.56
C VAL A 39 8.34 -4.73 -1.53
N LEU A 40 7.34 -4.09 -0.94
CA LEU A 40 6.34 -4.74 -0.09
C LEU A 40 5.05 -4.89 -0.89
N LYS A 41 4.61 -6.12 -1.08
CA LYS A 41 3.45 -6.46 -1.88
C LYS A 41 2.42 -7.20 -1.03
N GLY A 42 1.18 -6.73 -1.09
CA GLY A 42 0.07 -7.39 -0.43
C GLY A 42 -0.36 -8.66 -1.18
N GLU A 43 -0.50 -9.77 -0.47
CA GLU A 43 -1.00 -11.02 -1.01
C GLU A 43 -2.26 -11.47 -0.28
N ASN A 44 -3.15 -12.10 -1.04
CA ASN A 44 -4.40 -12.62 -0.50
C ASN A 44 -4.13 -13.96 0.21
N LEU A 45 -4.85 -14.20 1.30
CA LEU A 45 -4.86 -15.49 1.98
C LEU A 45 -6.29 -16.02 2.06
N GLU A 46 -6.50 -17.25 1.64
CA GLU A 46 -7.74 -17.97 1.90
C GLU A 46 -7.55 -18.86 3.13
N PHE A 47 -8.39 -18.67 4.15
CA PHE A 47 -8.36 -19.49 5.36
C PHE A 47 -9.77 -19.71 5.89
N ALA A 48 -10.14 -20.97 6.15
CA ALA A 48 -11.45 -21.37 6.65
C ALA A 48 -12.64 -20.79 5.85
N GLY A 49 -12.52 -20.76 4.51
CA GLY A 49 -13.53 -20.19 3.61
C GLY A 49 -13.64 -18.66 3.62
N ARG A 50 -12.75 -17.97 4.33
CA ARG A 50 -12.66 -16.51 4.36
C ARG A 50 -11.48 -16.04 3.49
N ASN A 51 -11.72 -14.99 2.72
CA ASN A 51 -10.69 -14.36 1.89
C ASN A 51 -10.16 -13.10 2.57
N TYR A 52 -8.93 -13.17 3.03
CA TYR A 52 -8.21 -12.06 3.64
C TYR A 52 -7.47 -11.29 2.55
N ARG A 53 -7.67 -9.97 2.53
CA ARG A 53 -6.96 -9.04 1.65
C ARG A 53 -6.14 -8.10 2.51
N VAL A 54 -5.00 -7.67 1.97
CA VAL A 54 -4.11 -6.73 2.64
C VAL A 54 -3.77 -5.59 1.71
N LEU A 55 -3.83 -4.39 2.27
CA LEU A 55 -3.40 -3.13 1.66
C LEU A 55 -2.50 -2.41 2.67
N PHE A 56 -1.81 -1.35 2.27
CA PHE A 56 -0.91 -0.58 3.13
C PHE A 56 -1.53 0.75 3.52
N SER A 57 -1.46 1.12 4.80
CA SER A 57 -2.03 2.38 5.32
C SER A 57 -0.96 3.40 5.66
N SER A 58 0.01 3.02 6.50
CA SER A 58 1.08 3.91 6.92
C SER A 58 2.31 3.11 7.32
N TYR A 59 3.43 3.80 7.53
CA TYR A 59 4.64 3.22 8.06
C TYR A 59 5.35 4.21 8.97
N THR A 60 6.24 3.73 9.82
CA THR A 60 7.20 4.55 10.56
C THR A 60 8.59 3.93 10.41
N ASP A 61 9.57 4.79 10.17
CA ASP A 61 10.99 4.41 10.08
C ASP A 61 11.55 4.34 11.49
N LEU A 62 12.12 3.20 11.86
CA LEU A 62 12.64 2.98 13.21
C LEU A 62 14.05 3.57 13.41
N SER A 63 14.71 4.00 12.33
CA SER A 63 15.98 4.72 12.37
C SER A 63 15.82 6.23 12.56
N ASP A 64 14.60 6.75 12.33
CA ASP A 64 14.27 8.17 12.51
C ASP A 64 14.08 8.46 14.01
N ASP A 65 14.64 9.57 14.49
CA ASP A 65 14.50 10.00 15.88
C ASP A 65 13.04 10.40 16.18
N GLU A 66 12.33 10.92 15.17
CA GLU A 66 10.90 11.20 15.21
C GLU A 66 10.10 10.00 14.67
N LYS A 67 9.51 9.24 15.59
CA LYS A 67 8.71 8.04 15.27
C LYS A 67 7.29 8.39 14.84
N ASP A 68 7.18 9.16 13.78
CA ASP A 68 5.90 9.54 13.20
C ASP A 68 5.44 8.54 12.14
N PHE A 69 4.12 8.31 12.09
CA PHE A 69 3.49 7.50 11.05
C PHE A 69 3.27 8.33 9.78
N LYS A 70 3.92 7.90 8.70
CA LYS A 70 3.81 8.47 7.36
C LYS A 70 2.75 7.69 6.58
N ASN A 71 1.68 8.36 6.15
CA ASN A 71 0.58 7.74 5.41
C ASN A 71 1.01 7.38 3.98
N VAL A 72 0.58 6.20 3.51
CA VAL A 72 0.72 5.76 2.10
C VAL A 72 -0.64 5.60 1.42
N GLY A 73 -1.73 5.58 2.19
CA GLY A 73 -3.10 5.50 1.70
C GLY A 73 -4.10 5.74 2.82
N ASP A 74 -5.32 6.12 2.44
CA ASP A 74 -6.42 6.37 3.38
C ASP A 74 -7.79 6.03 2.74
N ALA A 75 -8.88 6.29 3.46
CA ALA A 75 -10.23 6.00 2.99
C ALA A 75 -10.70 6.90 1.82
N PHE A 76 -10.07 8.06 1.59
CA PHE A 76 -10.42 9.00 0.52
C PHE A 76 -9.68 8.70 -0.78
N ILE A 77 -8.36 8.48 -0.71
CA ILE A 77 -7.53 8.20 -1.89
C ILE A 77 -7.40 6.70 -2.18
N GLY A 78 -7.76 5.86 -1.20
CA GLY A 78 -7.61 4.42 -1.22
C GLY A 78 -6.25 3.94 -0.69
N TYR A 79 -6.18 2.65 -0.38
CA TYR A 79 -4.99 2.01 0.20
C TYR A 79 -4.23 1.24 -0.89
N PRO A 80 -2.93 1.46 -1.10
CA PRO A 80 -2.15 0.74 -2.11
C PRO A 80 -1.97 -0.74 -1.75
N LYS A 81 -1.89 -1.60 -2.77
CA LYS A 81 -1.53 -3.02 -2.61
C LYS A 81 -0.01 -3.25 -2.67
N GLU A 82 0.77 -2.25 -3.06
CA GLU A 82 2.23 -2.34 -3.17
C GLU A 82 2.88 -1.02 -2.77
N ILE A 83 3.92 -1.08 -1.95
CA ILE A 83 4.76 0.06 -1.57
C ILE A 83 6.24 -0.25 -1.83
N HIS A 84 7.00 0.76 -2.25
CA HIS A 84 8.44 0.68 -2.45
C HIS A 84 9.14 1.49 -1.38
N MET A 85 10.04 0.86 -0.64
CA MET A 85 10.71 1.44 0.52
C MET A 85 12.23 1.44 0.32
N LEU A 86 12.91 2.39 0.95
CA LEU A 86 14.37 2.29 1.08
C LEU A 86 14.73 1.12 2.03
N PRO A 87 15.94 0.57 1.93
CA PRO A 87 16.41 -0.43 2.89
C PRO A 87 16.43 0.14 4.30
N GLY A 88 15.93 -0.61 5.28
CA GLY A 88 15.82 -0.13 6.65
C GLY A 88 14.90 -1.00 7.52
N ASP A 89 14.68 -0.52 8.75
CA ASP A 89 13.81 -1.15 9.73
C ASP A 89 12.56 -0.29 9.93
N TYR A 90 11.39 -0.91 9.75
CA TYR A 90 10.10 -0.21 9.75
C TYR A 90 9.07 -0.92 10.63
N VAL A 91 8.10 -0.14 11.11
CA VAL A 91 6.79 -0.67 11.47
C VAL A 91 5.81 -0.22 10.41
N VAL A 92 5.16 -1.18 9.75
CA VAL A 92 4.20 -0.94 8.67
C VAL A 92 2.80 -1.28 9.17
N LEU A 93 1.88 -0.33 9.09
CA LEU A 93 0.48 -0.52 9.40
C LEU A 93 -0.27 -0.93 8.14
N THR A 94 -0.91 -2.10 8.17
CA THR A 94 -1.68 -2.62 7.05
C THR A 94 -3.16 -2.34 7.22
N HIS A 95 -3.92 -2.37 6.15
CA HIS A 95 -5.38 -2.42 6.17
C HIS A 95 -5.80 -3.83 5.72
N CYS A 96 -6.15 -4.65 6.70
CA CYS A 96 -6.61 -6.02 6.48
C CYS A 96 -8.13 -6.04 6.34
N ILE A 97 -8.63 -6.65 5.27
CA ILE A 97 -10.07 -6.72 4.96
C ILE A 97 -10.49 -8.18 4.86
N VAL A 98 -11.61 -8.54 5.50
CA VAL A 98 -12.20 -9.88 5.44
C VAL A 98 -13.73 -9.80 5.45
N GLY A 99 -14.35 -10.02 4.28
CA GLY A 99 -15.77 -9.73 4.12
C GLY A 99 -16.04 -8.23 4.30
N ASP A 100 -16.97 -7.88 5.19
CA ASP A 100 -17.31 -6.50 5.55
C ASP A 100 -16.52 -5.98 6.77
N GLU A 101 -15.64 -6.81 7.35
CA GLU A 101 -14.82 -6.46 8.49
C GLU A 101 -13.43 -5.99 8.06
N TYR A 102 -12.83 -5.09 8.84
CA TYR A 102 -11.44 -4.68 8.65
C TYR A 102 -10.70 -4.45 9.96
N ALA A 103 -9.37 -4.50 9.89
CA ALA A 103 -8.47 -4.19 11.00
C ALA A 103 -7.18 -3.55 10.48
N PHE A 104 -6.44 -2.88 11.39
CA PHE A 104 -5.16 -2.26 11.09
C PHE A 104 -4.01 -2.86 11.89
N PRO A 105 -3.63 -4.14 11.67
CA PRO A 105 -2.49 -4.71 12.36
C PRO A 105 -1.17 -4.12 11.84
N ALA A 106 -0.19 -4.02 12.74
CA ALA A 106 1.16 -3.60 12.40
C ALA A 106 2.07 -4.81 12.18
N VAL A 107 2.98 -4.69 11.22
CA VAL A 107 4.05 -5.68 10.97
C VAL A 107 5.41 -4.98 11.06
N LYS A 108 6.38 -5.63 11.71
CA LYS A 108 7.78 -5.18 11.68
C LYS A 108 8.42 -5.66 10.40
N ALA A 109 9.11 -4.78 9.68
CA ALA A 109 9.73 -5.07 8.40
C ALA A 109 11.19 -4.60 8.42
N SER A 110 12.12 -5.54 8.33
CA SER A 110 13.55 -5.27 8.13
C SER A 110 13.89 -5.60 6.68
N VAL A 111 13.95 -4.57 5.84
CA VAL A 111 13.89 -4.71 4.38
C VAL A 111 15.22 -4.37 3.71
N LYS A 112 15.57 -5.10 2.65
CA LYS A 112 16.83 -4.93 1.91
C LYS A 112 16.58 -4.49 0.47
N ALA A 113 17.56 -3.80 -0.12
CA ALA A 113 17.51 -3.39 -1.52
C ALA A 113 17.46 -4.61 -2.45
N GLY A 114 16.63 -4.52 -3.50
CA GLY A 114 16.48 -5.58 -4.50
C GLY A 114 15.55 -6.72 -4.07
N GLU A 115 15.08 -6.74 -2.83
CA GLU A 115 14.24 -7.80 -2.29
C GLU A 115 12.75 -7.46 -2.42
N THR A 116 11.94 -8.50 -2.66
CA THR A 116 10.48 -8.41 -2.63
C THR A 116 9.94 -9.19 -1.44
N TYR A 117 9.01 -8.58 -0.72
CA TYR A 117 8.38 -9.13 0.47
C TYR A 117 6.88 -9.26 0.22
N GLU A 118 6.34 -10.44 0.48
CA GLU A 118 4.89 -10.65 0.56
C GLU A 118 4.41 -10.36 1.97
N VAL A 119 3.40 -9.51 2.06
CA VAL A 119 2.64 -9.28 3.29
C VAL A 119 1.29 -9.96 3.13
N LYS A 120 0.83 -10.67 4.15
CA LYS A 120 -0.46 -11.37 4.17
C LYS A 120 -1.21 -11.04 5.45
N CYS A 121 -2.52 -10.88 5.36
CA CYS A 121 -3.38 -10.84 6.53
C CYS A 121 -3.93 -12.23 6.81
N GLY A 122 -4.14 -12.55 8.08
CA GLY A 122 -4.71 -13.83 8.49
C GLY A 122 -5.17 -13.81 9.94
N PRO A 123 -5.80 -14.90 10.41
CA PRO A 123 -6.12 -15.03 11.82
C PRO A 123 -4.83 -15.11 12.65
N ILE A 124 -4.83 -14.52 13.84
CA ILE A 124 -3.76 -14.72 14.81
C ILE A 124 -3.93 -16.11 15.43
N PRO A 125 -2.85 -16.92 15.54
CA PRO A 125 -2.90 -18.19 16.26
C PRO A 125 -3.53 -18.02 17.65
N ASP A 126 -4.42 -18.93 18.02
CA ASP A 126 -5.17 -18.92 19.29
C ASP A 126 -6.14 -17.74 19.48
N LYS A 127 -6.28 -16.86 18.47
CA LYS A 127 -7.23 -15.74 18.45
C LYS A 127 -7.92 -15.64 17.09
N LEU A 128 -8.74 -16.64 16.77
CA LEU A 128 -9.43 -16.77 15.47
C LEU A 128 -10.29 -15.55 15.08
N ASN A 129 -10.74 -14.76 16.07
CA ASN A 129 -11.53 -13.54 15.86
C ASN A 129 -10.66 -12.28 15.72
N THR A 130 -9.33 -12.40 15.70
CA THR A 130 -8.40 -11.28 15.57
C THR A 130 -7.58 -11.45 14.30
N VAL A 131 -7.49 -10.37 13.52
CA VAL A 131 -6.71 -10.34 12.28
C VAL A 131 -5.32 -9.78 12.57
N GLY A 132 -4.29 -10.49 12.13
CA GLY A 132 -2.90 -10.07 12.14
C GLY A 132 -2.34 -9.93 10.74
N ALA A 133 -1.12 -9.39 10.65
CA ALA A 133 -0.34 -9.34 9.42
C ALA A 133 1.00 -10.06 9.60
N MET A 134 1.45 -10.74 8.56
CA MET A 134 2.73 -11.43 8.49
C MET A 134 3.48 -11.00 7.23
N ILE A 135 4.81 -10.96 7.31
CA ILE A 135 5.70 -10.60 6.20
C ILE A 135 6.68 -11.74 5.95
N GLN A 136 6.94 -12.04 4.68
CA GLN A 136 7.91 -13.05 4.24
C GLN A 136 8.66 -12.55 3.00
N VAL A 137 9.94 -12.90 2.88
CA VAL A 137 10.72 -12.67 1.65
C VAL A 137 10.23 -13.63 0.56
N VAL A 138 10.20 -13.16 -0.69
CA VAL A 138 10.00 -14.02 -1.86
C VAL A 138 11.37 -14.55 -2.29
N GLU A 139 11.56 -15.87 -2.23
CA GLU A 139 12.77 -16.56 -2.72
C GLU A 139 12.85 -16.57 -4.26
#